data_AF-A0A938T488-F1
#
_entry.id   AF-A0A938T488-F1
#
_cell.length_a   1.000
_cell.length_b   1.000
_cell.length_c   1.000
_cell.angle_alpha   90.00
_cell.angle_beta   90.00
_cell.angle_gamma   90.00
#
_symmetry.space_group_name_H-M   'P 1'
#
loop_
_entity.id
_entity.type
_entity.pdbx_description
1 polymer ?
#
loop_
_entity_poly.entity_id
_entity_poly.type
_entity_poly.pdbx_seq_one_letter_code
_entity_poly.pdbx_strand_id
1 'polypeptide(L)'
;MLQTIEGYKKLSEEEKNCLHIYYGYGKGKTTAAIGLAIRMLGAGKKVAVVQFDKGFSENNEHYSERIILRKLKDIGYPIDLYPTGCERMEKDGTFRFKNKPEDVQEAGKAIEICKELIEKGNQDLLIIDEIIAAVVYNLISQKDVEDVINLYEKNRRFEMVMTGHKLWDGLEEKADLITEMKKIKHYFDKGIPAREGIEY
;
A
#
# COMPACT_ATOMS: atom_id res chain seq x y z
N MET A 1 -20.81 2.54 23.56
CA MET A 1 -21.38 1.20 23.87
C MET A 1 -21.40 0.36 22.58
N LEU A 2 -20.23 0.10 21.99
CA LEU A 2 -20.04 -0.64 20.71
C LEU A 2 -18.81 -1.59 20.73
N GLN A 3 -18.11 -1.72 21.86
CA GLN A 3 -16.89 -2.53 21.98
C GLN A 3 -17.15 -4.03 22.23
N THR A 4 -18.25 -4.56 21.69
CA THR A 4 -18.57 -6.00 21.78
C THR A 4 -18.79 -6.56 20.39
N ILE A 5 -18.66 -7.88 20.21
CA ILE A 5 -19.00 -8.56 18.95
C ILE A 5 -20.42 -8.21 18.50
N GLU A 6 -21.32 -8.02 19.47
CA GLU A 6 -22.70 -7.64 19.24
C GLU A 6 -22.85 -6.18 18.80
N GLY A 7 -21.98 -5.28 19.26
CA GLY A 7 -21.84 -3.93 18.74
C GLY A 7 -21.35 -3.92 17.29
N TYR A 8 -20.33 -4.71 16.97
CA TYR A 8 -19.83 -4.87 15.59
C TYR A 8 -20.90 -5.38 14.63
N LYS A 9 -21.69 -6.37 15.05
CA LYS A 9 -22.79 -6.91 14.23
C LYS A 9 -23.90 -5.89 13.92
N LYS A 10 -24.01 -4.81 14.71
CA LYS A 10 -25.01 -3.73 14.51
C LYS A 10 -24.54 -2.65 13.56
N LEU A 11 -23.25 -2.57 13.24
CA LEU A 11 -22.74 -1.64 12.24
C LEU A 11 -23.30 -2.00 10.86
N SER A 12 -23.64 -0.99 10.06
CA SER A 12 -23.83 -1.16 8.62
C SER A 12 -22.53 -1.66 7.97
N GLU A 13 -22.61 -2.23 6.76
CA GLU A 13 -21.39 -2.64 6.05
C GLU A 13 -20.48 -1.44 5.73
N GLU A 14 -21.06 -0.26 5.50
CA GLU A 14 -20.31 0.98 5.27
C GLU A 14 -19.55 1.42 6.53
N GLU A 15 -20.18 1.33 7.71
CA GLU A 15 -19.54 1.63 9.01
C GLU A 15 -18.50 0.58 9.44
N LYS A 16 -18.44 -0.58 8.76
CA LYS A 16 -17.42 -1.62 9.02
C LYS A 16 -16.14 -1.44 8.20
N ASN A 17 -16.19 -0.64 7.14
CA ASN A 17 -15.11 -0.48 6.18
C ASN A 17 -14.42 0.87 6.38
N CYS A 18 -13.13 0.85 6.67
CA CYS A 18 -12.36 2.01 7.06
C CYS A 18 -11.22 2.31 6.08
N LEU A 19 -10.86 3.59 6.00
CA LEU A 19 -9.65 4.07 5.37
C LEU A 19 -8.54 4.23 6.42
N HIS A 20 -7.49 3.42 6.27
CA HIS A 20 -6.30 3.47 7.11
C HIS A 20 -5.16 4.18 6.38
N ILE A 21 -4.43 5.04 7.09
CA ILE A 21 -3.20 5.66 6.63
C ILE A 21 -2.05 5.26 7.55
N TYR A 22 -1.07 4.53 7.01
CA TYR A 22 0.18 4.22 7.71
C TYR A 22 1.29 5.09 7.12
N TYR A 23 1.69 6.13 7.86
CA TYR A 23 2.63 7.14 7.36
C TYR A 23 3.85 7.31 8.27
N GLY A 24 4.77 8.21 7.88
CA GLY A 24 5.94 8.58 8.67
C GLY A 24 7.27 8.04 8.13
N TYR A 25 8.36 8.53 8.70
CA TYR A 25 9.73 8.21 8.25
C TYR A 25 10.34 6.98 8.93
N GLY A 26 9.64 6.38 9.88
CA GLY A 26 9.99 5.12 10.51
C GLY A 26 9.76 3.93 9.58
N LYS A 27 10.58 2.88 9.77
CA LYS A 27 10.38 1.57 9.16
C LYS A 27 9.13 0.93 9.75
N GLY A 28 8.32 0.31 8.88
CA GLY A 28 7.26 -0.59 9.31
C GLY A 28 5.94 -0.49 8.54
N LYS A 29 5.75 0.55 7.71
CA LYS A 29 4.45 0.88 7.09
C LYS A 29 3.95 -0.24 6.20
N THR A 30 4.74 -0.59 5.17
CA THR A 30 4.47 -1.73 4.30
C THR A 30 4.36 -3.01 5.10
N THR A 31 5.27 -3.30 6.04
CA THR A 31 5.22 -4.56 6.82
C THR A 31 3.96 -4.66 7.68
N ALA A 32 3.43 -3.56 8.21
CA ALA A 32 2.16 -3.54 8.93
C ALA A 32 0.97 -3.77 7.99
N ALA A 33 0.98 -3.16 6.79
CA ALA A 33 -0.03 -3.41 5.76
C ALA A 33 -0.01 -4.89 5.31
N ILE A 34 1.16 -5.46 5.03
CA ILE A 34 1.30 -6.88 4.69
C ILE A 34 0.87 -7.77 5.86
N GLY A 35 1.20 -7.43 7.11
CA GLY A 35 0.70 -8.15 8.28
C GLY A 35 -0.83 -8.16 8.36
N LEU A 36 -1.48 -7.06 8.00
CA LEU A 36 -2.94 -6.99 7.89
C LEU A 36 -3.47 -7.86 6.74
N ALA A 37 -2.80 -7.87 5.59
CA ALA A 37 -3.15 -8.80 4.50
C ALA A 37 -3.11 -10.26 4.94
N ILE A 38 -2.06 -10.68 5.65
CA ILE A 38 -1.96 -12.05 6.17
C ILE A 38 -3.11 -12.36 7.15
N ARG A 39 -3.48 -11.41 8.01
CA ARG A 39 -4.64 -11.57 8.91
C ARG A 39 -5.95 -11.73 8.12
N MET A 40 -6.14 -10.92 7.08
CA MET A 40 -7.33 -10.96 6.23
C MET A 40 -7.44 -12.30 5.48
N LEU A 41 -6.33 -12.76 4.89
CA LEU A 41 -6.26 -14.09 4.26
C LEU A 41 -6.54 -15.23 5.25
N GLY A 42 -6.00 -15.15 6.47
CA GLY A 42 -6.27 -16.11 7.54
C GLY A 42 -7.75 -16.18 7.96
N ALA A 43 -8.51 -15.11 7.71
CA ALA A 43 -9.96 -15.06 7.91
C ALA A 43 -10.76 -15.55 6.68
N GLY A 44 -10.09 -16.07 5.65
CA GLY A 44 -10.73 -16.54 4.41
C GLY A 44 -11.22 -15.41 3.50
N LYS A 45 -10.73 -14.18 3.71
CA LYS A 45 -11.13 -12.97 2.99
C LYS A 45 -10.19 -12.65 1.84
N LYS A 46 -10.67 -11.92 0.83
CA LYS A 46 -9.92 -11.57 -0.37
C LYS A 46 -9.11 -10.29 -0.19
N VAL A 47 -7.87 -10.30 -0.67
CA VAL A 47 -6.94 -9.17 -0.59
C VAL A 47 -6.50 -8.73 -1.99
N ALA A 48 -6.41 -7.43 -2.22
CA ALA A 48 -5.70 -6.83 -3.34
C ALA A 48 -4.58 -5.92 -2.83
N VAL A 49 -3.40 -5.98 -3.45
CA VAL A 49 -2.24 -5.15 -3.11
C VAL A 49 -1.74 -4.45 -4.36
N VAL A 50 -1.80 -3.12 -4.38
CA VAL A 50 -1.21 -2.26 -5.42
C VAL A 50 0.02 -1.60 -4.81
N GLN A 51 1.17 -1.68 -5.49
CA GLN A 51 2.41 -1.11 -5.00
C GLN A 51 2.96 -0.06 -5.97
N PHE A 52 3.06 1.18 -5.51
CA PHE A 52 3.60 2.30 -6.28
C PHE A 52 5.14 2.35 -6.22
N ASP A 53 5.77 2.70 -7.33
CA ASP A 53 7.23 2.93 -7.45
C ASP A 53 8.11 1.74 -6.98
N LYS A 54 7.54 0.53 -7.01
CA LYS A 54 8.22 -0.72 -6.66
C LYS A 54 8.44 -1.57 -7.92
N GLY A 55 9.02 -0.97 -8.95
CA GLY A 55 9.33 -1.67 -10.19
C GLY A 55 10.32 -2.81 -9.99
N PHE A 56 10.28 -3.77 -10.92
CA PHE A 56 11.23 -4.87 -10.99
C PHE A 56 11.46 -5.20 -12.47
N SER A 57 12.58 -5.86 -12.78
CA SER A 57 12.80 -6.45 -14.11
C SER A 57 12.57 -7.96 -14.03
N GLU A 58 12.32 -8.63 -15.17
CA GLU A 58 11.97 -10.07 -15.21
C GLU A 58 12.91 -10.98 -14.39
N ASN A 59 14.18 -10.59 -14.25
CA ASN A 59 15.21 -11.35 -13.52
C ASN A 59 15.60 -10.75 -12.16
N ASN A 60 14.96 -9.69 -11.68
CA ASN A 60 15.41 -8.91 -10.53
C ASN A 60 14.25 -8.55 -9.60
N GLU A 61 13.73 -9.54 -8.85
CA GLU A 61 12.77 -9.29 -7.79
C GLU A 61 13.47 -8.72 -6.56
N HIS A 62 13.14 -7.48 -6.22
CA HIS A 62 13.72 -6.78 -5.08
C HIS A 62 12.90 -6.93 -3.80
N TYR A 63 11.64 -7.40 -3.88
CA TYR A 63 10.73 -7.36 -2.73
C TYR A 63 10.30 -8.76 -2.30
N SER A 64 10.92 -9.24 -1.22
CA SER A 64 10.75 -10.57 -0.64
C SER A 64 9.31 -10.86 -0.24
N GLU A 65 8.54 -9.85 0.18
CA GLU A 65 7.13 -10.04 0.47
C GLU A 65 6.36 -10.53 -0.76
N ARG A 66 6.73 -10.12 -1.97
CA ARG A 66 6.04 -10.57 -3.19
C ARG A 66 6.23 -12.05 -3.45
N ILE A 67 7.40 -12.59 -3.11
CA ILE A 67 7.69 -14.01 -3.28
C ILE A 67 6.69 -14.85 -2.50
N ILE A 68 6.46 -14.51 -1.23
CA ILE A 68 5.50 -15.25 -0.40
C ILE A 68 4.05 -14.97 -0.80
N LEU A 69 3.70 -13.73 -1.17
CA LEU A 69 2.32 -13.39 -1.59
C LEU A 69 1.93 -14.12 -2.89
N ARG A 70 2.84 -14.27 -3.85
CA ARG A 70 2.60 -15.08 -5.05
C ARG A 70 2.42 -16.56 -4.73
N LYS A 71 3.26 -17.13 -3.86
CA LYS A 71 3.10 -18.53 -3.40
C LYS A 71 1.76 -18.76 -2.69
N LEU A 72 1.29 -17.80 -1.90
CA LEU A 72 -0.03 -17.88 -1.27
C LEU A 72 -1.15 -17.95 -2.32
N LYS A 73 -1.05 -17.15 -3.39
CA LYS A 73 -1.97 -17.24 -4.53
C LYS A 73 -1.93 -18.61 -5.20
N ASP A 74 -0.73 -19.14 -5.44
CA ASP A 74 -0.53 -20.44 -6.12
C ASP A 74 -1.17 -21.60 -5.36
N ILE A 75 -1.20 -21.53 -4.02
CA ILE A 75 -1.84 -22.55 -3.17
C ILE A 75 -3.32 -22.25 -2.86
N GLY A 76 -3.92 -21.27 -3.54
CA GLY A 76 -5.37 -21.01 -3.53
C GLY A 76 -5.87 -19.92 -2.58
N TYR A 77 -4.99 -19.16 -1.92
CA TYR A 77 -5.44 -17.99 -1.16
C TYR A 77 -5.88 -16.85 -2.10
N PRO A 78 -6.97 -16.14 -1.79
CA PRO A 78 -7.51 -15.10 -2.65
C PRO A 78 -6.73 -13.79 -2.49
N ILE A 79 -5.53 -13.73 -3.08
CA ILE A 79 -4.70 -12.53 -3.12
C ILE A 79 -4.36 -12.13 -4.56
N ASP A 80 -4.58 -10.86 -4.88
CA ASP A 80 -4.17 -10.24 -6.14
C ASP A 80 -3.07 -9.19 -5.88
N LEU A 81 -1.95 -9.30 -6.59
CA LEU A 81 -0.77 -8.44 -6.42
C LEU A 81 -0.51 -7.67 -7.73
N TYR A 82 -0.43 -6.36 -7.63
CA TYR A 82 -0.22 -5.42 -8.73
C TYR A 82 1.02 -4.56 -8.44
N PRO A 83 2.22 -5.07 -8.74
CA PRO A 83 3.45 -4.29 -8.62
C PRO A 83 3.54 -3.32 -9.81
N THR A 84 3.76 -2.03 -9.54
CA THR A 84 3.97 -1.00 -10.56
C THR A 84 5.26 -0.24 -10.32
N GLY A 85 5.69 0.53 -11.31
CA GLY A 85 6.92 1.31 -11.29
C GLY A 85 8.00 0.72 -12.18
N CYS A 86 9.05 1.49 -12.42
CA CYS A 86 10.18 1.03 -13.22
C CYS A 86 11.33 0.53 -12.34
N GLU A 87 12.20 -0.31 -12.91
CA GLU A 87 13.48 -0.65 -12.28
C GLU A 87 14.27 0.64 -11.98
N ARG A 88 14.71 0.77 -10.73
CA ARG A 88 15.52 1.90 -10.24
C ARG A 88 16.94 1.48 -9.89
N MET A 89 17.21 0.18 -9.79
CA MET A 89 18.56 -0.33 -9.65
C MET A 89 19.25 -0.36 -11.00
N GLU A 90 20.30 0.43 -11.14
CA GLU A 90 21.15 0.46 -12.32
C GLU A 90 22.10 -0.76 -12.33
N LYS A 91 22.69 -1.06 -13.49
CA LYS A 91 23.55 -2.25 -13.67
C LYS A 91 24.79 -2.26 -12.77
N ASP A 92 25.22 -1.11 -12.28
CA ASP A 92 26.35 -0.94 -11.36
C ASP A 92 25.94 -1.05 -9.87
N GLY A 93 24.66 -1.36 -9.60
CA GLY A 93 24.12 -1.48 -8.24
C GLY A 93 23.76 -0.16 -7.58
N THR A 94 23.85 0.97 -8.30
CA THR A 94 23.42 2.26 -7.78
C THR A 94 21.91 2.47 -7.95
N PHE A 95 21.32 3.30 -7.08
CA PHE A 95 19.90 3.62 -7.13
C PHE A 95 19.65 4.92 -7.91
N ARG A 96 18.71 4.88 -8.85
CA ARG A 96 18.27 6.04 -9.62
C ARG A 96 17.20 6.85 -8.88
N PHE A 97 17.62 8.02 -8.39
CA PHE A 97 16.71 8.96 -7.71
C PHE A 97 15.87 9.82 -8.65
N LYS A 98 16.37 10.15 -9.84
CA LYS A 98 15.64 11.01 -10.79
C LYS A 98 14.56 10.24 -11.51
N ASN A 99 13.35 10.81 -11.59
CA ASN A 99 12.27 10.26 -12.39
C ASN A 99 12.53 10.44 -13.90
N LYS A 100 11.97 9.52 -14.67
CA LYS A 100 11.83 9.51 -16.12
C LYS A 100 10.32 9.53 -16.45
N PRO A 101 9.94 9.90 -17.68
CA PRO A 101 8.53 9.88 -18.11
C PRO A 101 7.83 8.53 -17.87
N GLU A 102 8.56 7.42 -17.98
CA GLU A 102 8.04 6.07 -17.78
C GLU A 102 7.64 5.82 -16.31
N ASP A 103 8.35 6.40 -15.33
CA ASP A 103 7.98 6.25 -13.92
C ASP A 103 6.62 6.90 -13.63
N VAL A 104 6.35 8.06 -14.24
CA VAL A 104 5.07 8.78 -14.14
C VAL A 104 3.96 7.98 -14.82
N GLN A 105 4.25 7.37 -15.98
CA GLN A 105 3.28 6.51 -16.68
C GLN A 105 2.91 5.28 -15.84
N GLU A 106 3.88 4.61 -15.22
CA GLU A 106 3.63 3.47 -14.33
C GLU A 106 2.82 3.86 -13.09
N ALA A 107 3.10 5.01 -12.49
CA ALA A 107 2.30 5.51 -11.38
C ALA A 107 0.86 5.86 -11.82
N GLY A 108 0.68 6.41 -13.02
CA GLY A 108 -0.63 6.62 -13.63
C GLY A 108 -1.41 5.31 -13.84
N LYS A 109 -0.76 4.25 -14.32
CA LYS A 109 -1.39 2.92 -14.42
C LYS A 109 -1.82 2.39 -13.06
N ALA A 110 -1.01 2.60 -12.03
CA ALA A 110 -1.34 2.19 -10.67
C ALA A 110 -2.61 2.89 -10.14
N ILE A 111 -2.80 4.17 -10.46
CA ILE A 111 -4.04 4.91 -10.15
C ILE A 111 -5.24 4.27 -10.84
N GLU A 112 -5.14 3.93 -12.12
CA GLU A 112 -6.23 3.30 -12.86
C GLU A 112 -6.57 1.91 -12.31
N ILE A 113 -5.57 1.11 -11.93
CA ILE A 113 -5.78 -0.18 -11.24
C ILE A 113 -6.53 0.04 -9.91
N CYS A 114 -6.14 1.05 -9.11
CA CYS A 114 -6.83 1.36 -7.87
C CYS A 114 -8.31 1.68 -8.11
N LYS A 115 -8.61 2.55 -9.09
CA LYS A 115 -9.99 2.92 -9.45
C LYS A 115 -10.80 1.70 -9.89
N GLU A 116 -10.23 0.85 -10.74
CA GLU A 116 -10.88 -0.37 -11.22
C GLU A 116 -11.21 -1.34 -10.06
N LEU A 117 -10.27 -1.52 -9.12
CA LEU A 117 -10.48 -2.37 -7.94
C LEU A 117 -11.56 -1.78 -7.02
N ILE A 118 -11.61 -0.46 -6.86
CA ILE A 118 -12.64 0.22 -6.07
C ILE A 118 -14.03 0.02 -6.70
N GLU A 119 -14.16 0.27 -8.00
CA GLU A 119 -15.44 0.14 -8.72
C GLU A 119 -15.96 -1.30 -8.70
N LYS A 120 -15.07 -2.28 -8.94
CA LYS A 120 -15.45 -3.70 -8.91
C LYS A 120 -15.80 -4.15 -7.48
N GLY A 121 -15.02 -3.74 -6.48
CA GLY A 121 -15.26 -4.02 -5.06
C GLY A 121 -15.37 -5.52 -4.74
N ASN A 122 -14.49 -6.34 -5.35
CA ASN A 122 -14.52 -7.80 -5.21
C ASN A 122 -13.60 -8.32 -4.09
N GLN A 123 -12.75 -7.45 -3.53
CA GLN A 123 -11.87 -7.73 -2.40
C GLN A 123 -12.52 -7.30 -1.08
N ASP A 124 -12.04 -7.83 0.04
CA ASP A 124 -12.37 -7.38 1.39
C ASP A 124 -11.31 -6.40 1.95
N LEU A 125 -10.10 -6.38 1.36
CA LEU A 125 -9.01 -5.45 1.68
C LEU A 125 -8.31 -4.98 0.41
N LEU A 126 -8.14 -3.68 0.27
CA LEU A 126 -7.28 -3.04 -0.73
C LEU A 126 -6.11 -2.32 -0.04
N ILE A 127 -4.89 -2.81 -0.25
CA ILE A 127 -3.67 -2.11 0.17
C ILE A 127 -3.13 -1.34 -1.03
N ILE A 128 -2.92 -0.05 -0.84
CA ILE A 128 -2.31 0.86 -1.79
C ILE A 128 -0.99 1.36 -1.17
N ASP A 129 0.06 0.58 -1.41
CA ASP A 129 1.37 0.77 -0.81
C ASP A 129 2.14 1.86 -1.56
N GLU A 130 2.71 2.80 -0.81
CA GLU A 130 3.53 3.95 -1.24
C GLU A 130 2.81 5.00 -2.10
N ILE A 131 1.48 5.00 -2.19
CA ILE A 131 0.72 6.04 -2.92
C ILE A 131 0.97 7.45 -2.36
N ILE A 132 1.08 7.60 -1.04
CA ILE A 132 1.36 8.92 -0.42
C ILE A 132 2.82 9.32 -0.70
N ALA A 133 3.74 8.36 -0.75
CA ALA A 133 5.13 8.64 -1.12
C ALA A 133 5.28 9.03 -2.60
N ALA A 134 4.47 8.44 -3.49
CA ALA A 134 4.46 8.77 -4.91
C ALA A 134 4.14 10.25 -5.18
N VAL A 135 3.35 10.90 -4.31
CA VAL A 135 3.15 12.37 -4.34
C VAL A 135 4.44 13.11 -3.99
N VAL A 136 5.12 12.71 -2.92
CA VAL A 136 6.41 13.31 -2.50
C VAL A 136 7.47 13.16 -3.60
N TYR A 137 7.41 12.07 -4.36
CA TYR A 137 8.32 11.80 -5.47
C TYR A 137 7.90 12.48 -6.78
N ASN A 138 6.80 13.24 -6.81
CA ASN A 138 6.26 13.86 -8.04
C ASN A 138 5.95 12.83 -9.15
N LEU A 139 5.47 11.65 -8.78
CA LEU A 139 4.99 10.63 -9.72
C LEU A 139 3.49 10.78 -10.00
N ILE A 140 2.75 11.25 -9.02
CA ILE A 140 1.32 11.58 -9.08
C ILE A 140 1.05 12.87 -8.30
N SER A 141 -0.12 13.46 -8.49
CA SER A 141 -0.57 14.64 -7.75
C SER A 141 -1.37 14.28 -6.51
N GLN A 142 -1.51 15.24 -5.57
CA GLN A 142 -2.42 15.11 -4.43
C GLN A 142 -3.86 14.86 -4.89
N LYS A 143 -4.27 15.52 -5.98
CA LYS A 143 -5.59 15.36 -6.60
C LYS A 143 -5.84 13.90 -7.03
N ASP A 144 -4.84 13.21 -7.57
CA ASP A 144 -5.00 11.81 -7.98
C ASP A 144 -5.33 10.91 -6.78
N VAL A 145 -4.68 11.14 -5.64
CA VAL A 145 -4.95 10.41 -4.39
C VAL A 145 -6.33 10.78 -3.84
N GLU A 146 -6.68 12.07 -3.86
CA GLU A 146 -8.00 12.52 -3.44
C GLU A 146 -9.12 11.94 -4.28
N ASP A 147 -8.94 11.82 -5.61
CA ASP A 147 -9.92 11.23 -6.51
C ASP A 147 -10.09 9.72 -6.24
N VAL A 148 -9.01 9.00 -5.89
CA VAL A 148 -9.08 7.60 -5.42
C VAL A 148 -9.89 7.50 -4.12
N ILE A 149 -9.63 8.36 -3.13
CA ILE A 149 -10.38 8.38 -1.87
C ILE A 149 -11.85 8.71 -2.13
N ASN A 150 -12.12 9.77 -2.89
CA ASN A 150 -13.48 10.20 -3.18
C ASN A 150 -14.28 9.12 -3.92
N LEU A 151 -13.63 8.31 -4.75
CA LEU A 151 -14.26 7.18 -5.42
C LEU A 151 -14.62 6.07 -4.41
N TYR A 152 -13.71 5.77 -3.48
CA TYR A 152 -13.94 4.80 -2.40
C TYR A 152 -15.09 5.24 -1.47
N GLU A 153 -15.13 6.52 -1.08
CA GLU A 153 -16.16 7.08 -0.20
C GLU A 153 -17.58 7.02 -0.77
N LYS A 154 -17.75 6.97 -2.10
CA LYS A 154 -19.09 6.86 -2.70
C LYS A 154 -19.78 5.56 -2.34
N ASN A 155 -19.03 4.51 -2.06
CA ASN A 155 -19.55 3.19 -1.71
C ASN A 155 -18.44 2.34 -1.06
N ARG A 156 -18.31 2.42 0.26
CA ARG A 156 -17.29 1.67 1.01
C ARG A 156 -17.67 0.19 1.11
N ARG A 157 -17.04 -0.64 0.28
CA ARG A 157 -17.31 -2.09 0.18
C ARG A 157 -16.27 -2.99 0.85
N PHE A 158 -15.12 -2.42 1.24
CA PHE A 158 -13.97 -3.15 1.75
C PHE A 158 -13.07 -2.24 2.58
N GLU A 159 -12.15 -2.81 3.37
CA GLU A 159 -11.12 -2.05 4.09
C GLU A 159 -10.05 -1.51 3.12
N MET A 160 -9.63 -0.26 3.28
CA MET A 160 -8.61 0.35 2.42
C MET A 160 -7.43 0.85 3.25
N VAL A 161 -6.20 0.54 2.82
CA VAL A 161 -4.96 0.99 3.48
C VAL A 161 -4.13 1.77 2.47
N MET A 162 -3.69 2.97 2.86
CA MET A 162 -2.69 3.75 2.12
C MET A 162 -1.41 3.90 2.94
N THR A 163 -0.26 3.83 2.28
CA THR A 163 1.04 4.03 2.95
C THR A 163 1.88 5.13 2.30
N GLY A 164 2.80 5.71 3.06
CA GLY A 164 3.84 6.60 2.54
C GLY A 164 4.51 7.46 3.60
N HIS A 165 5.10 8.60 3.22
CA HIS A 165 5.97 9.35 4.12
C HIS A 165 5.29 10.48 4.88
N LYS A 166 4.71 11.43 4.16
CA LYS A 166 4.28 12.72 4.71
C LYS A 166 2.88 13.05 4.20
N LEU A 167 1.98 13.39 5.12
CA LEU A 167 0.64 13.87 4.79
C LEU A 167 0.68 15.33 4.35
N TRP A 168 -0.27 15.71 3.49
CA TRP A 168 -0.57 17.11 3.18
C TRP A 168 -1.86 17.53 3.86
N ASP A 169 -2.09 18.84 3.92
CA ASP A 169 -3.25 19.44 4.57
C ASP A 169 -4.55 18.84 4.03
N GLY A 170 -5.46 18.44 4.93
CA GLY A 170 -6.76 17.86 4.61
C GLY A 170 -6.76 16.34 4.35
N LEU A 171 -5.61 15.69 4.14
CA LEU A 171 -5.58 14.23 3.95
C LEU A 171 -5.94 13.47 5.24
N GLU A 172 -5.53 14.00 6.40
CA GLU A 172 -5.82 13.37 7.70
C GLU A 172 -7.32 13.30 8.02
N GLU A 173 -8.09 14.29 7.57
CA GLU A 173 -9.53 14.37 7.81
C GLU A 173 -10.32 13.28 7.05
N LYS A 174 -9.71 12.69 6.01
CA LYS A 174 -10.34 11.66 5.18
C LYS A 174 -10.17 10.25 5.74
N ALA A 175 -9.26 10.02 6.68
CA ALA A 175 -8.94 8.68 7.18
C ALA A 175 -9.65 8.36 8.49
N ASP A 176 -10.10 7.12 8.62
CA ASP A 176 -10.70 6.60 9.86
C ASP A 176 -9.61 6.15 10.87
N LEU A 177 -8.43 5.77 10.37
CA LEU A 177 -7.28 5.38 11.19
C LEU A 177 -5.98 5.97 10.64
N ILE A 178 -5.15 6.56 11.51
CA ILE A 178 -3.81 7.04 11.15
C ILE A 178 -2.76 6.45 12.10
N THR A 179 -1.70 5.83 11.55
CA THR A 179 -0.50 5.39 12.30
C THR A 179 0.73 6.12 11.81
N GLU A 180 1.36 6.90 12.69
CA GLU A 180 2.65 7.52 12.43
C GLU A 180 3.79 6.60 12.88
N MET A 181 4.57 6.13 11.91
CA MET A 181 5.81 5.42 12.15
C MET A 181 6.92 6.43 12.36
N LYS A 182 7.26 6.67 13.62
CA LYS A 182 8.36 7.57 14.00
C LYS A 182 9.69 6.84 13.95
N LYS A 183 10.68 7.42 13.25
CA LYS A 183 12.07 6.93 13.29
C LYS A 183 12.73 7.33 14.60
N ILE A 184 12.47 6.58 15.68
CA ILE A 184 13.14 6.80 16.98
C ILE A 184 14.62 6.40 16.90
N LYS A 185 14.92 5.31 16.19
CA LYS A 185 16.27 4.83 15.88
C LYS A 185 16.24 3.92 14.66
N HIS A 186 17.26 3.97 13.82
CA HIS A 186 17.41 3.05 12.69
C HIS A 186 18.87 2.58 12.58
N TYR A 187 19.11 1.30 12.27
CA TYR A 187 20.48 0.79 12.10
C TYR A 187 21.18 1.36 10.85
N PHE A 188 20.41 1.83 9.88
CA PHE A 188 20.95 2.62 8.76
C PHE A 188 21.70 3.87 9.23
N ASP A 189 21.27 4.52 10.33
CA ASP A 189 21.97 5.68 10.89
C ASP A 189 23.36 5.30 11.46
N LYS A 190 23.64 3.99 11.60
CA LYS A 190 24.96 3.43 11.96
C LYS A 190 25.74 2.88 10.76
N GLY A 191 25.28 3.14 9.54
CA GLY A 191 25.92 2.65 8.32
C GLY A 191 25.63 1.18 7.98
N ILE A 192 24.65 0.54 8.65
CA ILE A 192 24.22 -0.81 8.26
C ILE A 192 23.35 -0.70 6.99
N PRO A 193 23.76 -1.31 5.86
CA PRO A 193 23.01 -1.25 4.61
C PRO A 193 21.71 -2.07 4.68
N ALA A 194 20.88 -1.93 3.65
CA ALA A 194 19.70 -2.76 3.48
C ALA A 194 20.06 -4.24 3.36
N ARG A 195 19.22 -5.11 3.92
CA ARG A 195 19.40 -6.55 4.01
C ARG A 195 18.14 -7.28 3.55
N GLU A 196 18.36 -8.33 2.77
CA GLU A 196 17.33 -9.27 2.36
C GLU A 196 16.60 -9.89 3.58
N GLY A 197 15.28 -10.00 3.47
CA GLY A 197 14.38 -10.46 4.52
C GLY A 197 14.11 -9.42 5.62
N ILE A 198 14.75 -8.25 5.59
CA ILE A 198 14.57 -7.19 6.61
C ILE A 198 14.08 -5.88 5.98
N GLU A 199 14.79 -5.36 4.99
CA GLU A 199 14.43 -4.14 4.24
C GLU A 199 13.62 -4.45 2.99
N TYR A 200 13.99 -5.55 2.35
CA TYR A 200 13.55 -5.98 1.04
C TYR A 200 13.59 -7.50 0.97
#